data_AF-A0A1K1NXE2-F1
#
_entry.id   AF-A0A1K1NXE2-F1
#
_cell.length_a   1.000
_cell.length_b   1.000
_cell.length_c   1.000
_cell.angle_alpha   90.00
_cell.angle_beta   90.00
_cell.angle_gamma   90.00
#
_symmetry.space_group_name_H-M   'P 1'
#
loop_
_entity.id
_entity.type
_entity.pdbx_description
1 polymer ?
#
loop_
_entity_poly.entity_id
_entity_poly.type
_entity_poly.pdbx_seq_one_letter_code
_entity_poly.pdbx_strand_id
1 'polypeptide(L)'
;MAFFDNQMIARAMQKRDKTRVALRKSACGAVLIDGMPFSVSVESDGAANKKGVMLVIAGDAVENGDLTVDMFDVTFPDTMGKPRTIKRKPELYEKKEGGQVLRLWMPEINIPACDDPDSLTGVPRTEEMLMNATAHQMVFRFTPRYSGKDSEVMINIYPHVNPLDGSCTEWVTLTSDKDFFEHGGLAKIMRKKK
;
A
#
# COMPACT_ATOMS: atom_id res chain seq x y z
N MET A 1 15.77 20.12 -16.74
CA MET A 1 15.49 18.70 -17.08
C MET A 1 16.58 17.79 -16.49
N ALA A 2 16.80 17.84 -15.17
CA ALA A 2 17.93 17.15 -14.49
C ALA A 2 17.57 16.54 -13.11
N PHE A 3 16.29 16.54 -12.72
CA PHE A 3 15.84 16.02 -11.42
C PHE A 3 15.40 14.55 -11.45
N PHE A 4 15.12 13.99 -12.63
CA PHE A 4 14.63 12.61 -12.77
C PHE A 4 15.75 11.55 -12.71
N ASP A 5 16.99 11.89 -13.10
CA ASP A 5 18.11 10.94 -13.13
C ASP A 5 18.65 10.61 -11.73
N ASN A 6 18.76 11.60 -10.83
CA ASN A 6 19.34 11.37 -9.50
C ASN A 6 18.47 10.46 -8.61
N GLN A 7 17.14 10.50 -8.75
CA GLN A 7 16.26 9.59 -8.00
C GLN A 7 16.32 8.16 -8.55
N MET A 8 16.45 7.99 -9.86
CA MET A 8 16.62 6.69 -10.51
C MET A 8 17.97 6.07 -10.13
N ILE A 9 19.04 6.86 -10.14
CA ILE A 9 20.38 6.43 -9.71
C ILE A 9 20.40 6.11 -8.21
N ALA A 10 19.78 6.94 -7.36
CA ALA A 10 19.67 6.66 -5.92
C ALA A 10 18.87 5.37 -5.65
N ARG A 11 17.75 5.14 -6.35
CA ARG A 11 16.98 3.89 -6.27
C ARG A 11 17.78 2.69 -6.80
N ALA A 12 18.54 2.85 -7.87
CA ALA A 12 19.40 1.80 -8.41
C ALA A 12 20.57 1.45 -7.47
N MET A 13 21.17 2.45 -6.82
CA MET A 13 22.22 2.25 -5.81
C MET A 13 21.64 1.65 -4.52
N GLN A 14 20.43 2.06 -4.12
CA GLN A 14 19.72 1.49 -2.98
C GLN A 14 19.24 0.05 -3.22
N LYS A 15 18.85 -0.31 -4.46
CA LYS A 15 18.53 -1.70 -4.86
C LYS A 15 19.74 -2.64 -4.79
N ARG A 16 20.97 -2.12 -4.81
CA ARG A 16 22.19 -2.93 -4.68
C ARG A 16 22.50 -3.33 -3.23
N ASP A 17 21.82 -2.74 -2.24
CA ASP A 17 21.97 -3.17 -0.86
C ASP A 17 21.10 -4.41 -0.58
N LYS A 18 21.72 -5.58 -0.69
CA LYS A 18 21.10 -6.89 -0.40
C LYS A 18 20.61 -7.04 1.04
N THR A 19 20.93 -6.10 1.93
CA THR A 19 20.50 -6.10 3.33
C THR A 19 19.30 -5.19 3.59
N ARG A 20 18.94 -4.33 2.63
CA ARG A 20 17.83 -3.39 2.76
C ARG A 20 16.49 -4.13 2.70
N VAL A 21 15.68 -3.97 3.74
CA VAL A 21 14.28 -4.41 3.74
C VAL A 21 13.42 -3.30 3.15
N ALA A 22 12.70 -3.61 2.06
CA ALA A 22 11.88 -2.65 1.35
C ALA A 22 10.66 -3.30 0.71
N LEU A 23 9.64 -2.49 0.47
CA LEU A 23 8.42 -2.88 -0.23
C LEU A 23 8.28 -2.06 -1.51
N ARG A 24 7.78 -2.69 -2.57
CA ARG A 24 7.31 -2.00 -3.77
C ARG A 24 5.82 -2.18 -3.94
N LYS A 25 5.18 -1.20 -4.57
CA LYS A 25 3.78 -1.29 -4.96
C LYS A 25 3.61 -2.34 -6.05
N SER A 26 2.61 -3.20 -5.89
CA SER A 26 2.18 -4.12 -6.96
C SER A 26 0.87 -3.65 -7.59
N ALA A 27 -0.15 -3.31 -6.80
CA ALA A 27 -1.37 -2.67 -7.30
C ALA A 27 -1.99 -1.75 -6.23
N CYS A 28 -2.77 -0.76 -6.66
CA CYS A 28 -3.56 0.07 -5.75
C CYS A 28 -4.80 0.57 -6.49
N GLY A 29 -5.96 0.54 -5.84
CA GLY A 29 -7.15 1.20 -6.33
C GLY A 29 -6.90 2.70 -6.51
N ALA A 30 -7.51 3.29 -7.54
CA ALA A 30 -7.30 4.70 -7.86
C ALA A 30 -8.10 5.65 -6.96
N VAL A 31 -9.25 5.19 -6.45
CA VAL A 31 -10.19 6.00 -5.68
C VAL A 31 -10.81 5.16 -4.57
N LEU A 32 -10.87 5.73 -3.36
CA LEU A 32 -11.69 5.24 -2.26
C LEU A 32 -13.09 5.86 -2.37
N ILE A 33 -14.10 5.01 -2.50
CA ILE A 33 -15.50 5.42 -2.59
C ILE A 33 -16.23 4.91 -1.35
N ASP A 34 -17.03 5.78 -0.71
CA ASP A 34 -17.84 5.40 0.46
C ASP A 34 -18.61 4.10 0.23
N GLY A 35 -18.43 3.13 1.13
CA GLY A 35 -19.13 1.84 1.09
C GLY A 35 -18.64 0.85 0.03
N MET A 36 -17.66 1.21 -0.82
CA MET A 36 -17.12 0.30 -1.83
C MET A 36 -15.80 -0.35 -1.38
N PRO A 37 -15.58 -1.65 -1.65
CA PRO A 37 -14.32 -2.29 -1.36
C PRO A 37 -13.16 -1.62 -2.10
N PHE A 38 -12.09 -1.35 -1.36
CA PHE A 38 -10.82 -0.84 -1.85
C PHE A 38 -9.71 -1.86 -1.59
N SER A 39 -8.75 -1.96 -2.50
CA SER A 39 -7.56 -2.79 -2.32
C SER A 39 -6.27 -2.04 -2.64
N VAL A 40 -5.26 -2.30 -1.82
CA VAL A 40 -3.87 -1.92 -2.08
C VAL A 40 -3.02 -3.15 -1.84
N SER A 41 -2.00 -3.33 -2.67
CA SER A 41 -1.08 -4.45 -2.53
C SER A 41 0.36 -4.02 -2.75
N VAL A 42 1.24 -4.62 -1.95
CA VAL A 42 2.67 -4.43 -1.99
C VAL A 42 3.36 -5.78 -2.04
N GLU A 43 4.58 -5.81 -2.52
CA GLU A 43 5.42 -6.99 -2.56
C GLU A 43 6.82 -6.62 -2.05
N SER A 44 7.61 -7.63 -1.72
CA SER A 44 9.00 -7.41 -1.30
C SER A 44 9.84 -6.86 -2.45
N ASP A 45 10.73 -5.91 -2.15
CA ASP A 45 11.72 -5.34 -3.09
C ASP A 45 13.13 -5.34 -2.45
N GLY A 46 13.39 -6.27 -1.53
CA GLY A 46 14.67 -6.34 -0.83
C GLY A 46 14.83 -7.56 0.08
N ALA A 47 15.59 -7.39 1.15
CA ALA A 47 15.93 -8.43 2.10
C ALA A 47 14.72 -8.93 2.91
N ALA A 48 14.77 -10.22 3.30
CA ALA A 48 13.77 -10.80 4.16
C ALA A 48 13.74 -10.17 5.57
N ASN A 49 12.56 -10.11 6.18
CA ASN A 49 12.41 -9.62 7.54
C ASN A 49 11.21 -10.21 8.27
N LYS A 50 11.34 -10.42 9.59
CA LYS A 50 10.29 -11.02 10.45
C LYS A 50 9.71 -10.06 11.48
N LYS A 51 9.99 -8.75 11.38
CA LYS A 51 9.53 -7.78 12.36
C LYS A 51 8.11 -7.29 12.09
N GLY A 52 7.49 -7.62 10.97
CA GLY A 52 6.13 -7.20 10.62
C GLY A 52 6.06 -5.96 9.72
N VAL A 53 4.82 -5.64 9.34
CA VAL A 53 4.46 -4.55 8.43
C VAL A 53 3.48 -3.60 9.11
N MET A 54 3.63 -2.31 8.86
CA MET A 54 2.66 -1.29 9.26
C MET A 54 1.97 -0.72 8.02
N LEU A 55 0.65 -0.54 8.11
CA LEU A 55 -0.11 0.28 7.18
C LEU A 55 -0.63 1.51 7.93
N VAL A 56 -0.53 2.68 7.31
CA VAL A 56 -1.00 3.95 7.84
C VAL A 56 -1.84 4.66 6.78
N ILE A 57 -3.02 5.13 7.16
CA ILE A 57 -3.85 6.05 6.37
C ILE A 57 -3.87 7.39 7.09
N ALA A 58 -3.44 8.43 6.39
CA ALA A 58 -3.33 9.78 6.92
C ALA A 58 -3.97 10.80 5.97
N GLY A 59 -4.48 11.90 6.52
CA GLY A 59 -5.09 13.00 5.78
C GLY A 59 -6.22 13.62 6.59
N ASP A 60 -6.66 14.81 6.19
CA ASP A 60 -7.65 15.60 6.93
C ASP A 60 -8.94 14.82 7.18
N ALA A 61 -9.35 13.98 6.24
CA ALA A 61 -10.53 13.12 6.40
C ALA A 61 -10.42 12.16 7.59
N VAL A 62 -9.21 11.66 7.90
CA VAL A 62 -8.98 10.83 9.10
C VAL A 62 -8.94 11.70 10.35
N GLU A 63 -8.27 12.84 10.30
CA GLU A 63 -8.10 13.75 11.44
C GLU A 63 -9.43 14.36 11.90
N ASN A 64 -10.34 14.63 10.97
CA ASN A 64 -11.68 15.14 11.26
C ASN A 64 -12.68 14.03 11.66
N GLY A 65 -12.28 12.76 11.56
CA GLY A 65 -13.17 11.61 11.82
C GLY A 65 -14.18 11.32 10.69
N ASP A 66 -14.04 11.97 9.54
CA ASP A 66 -14.91 11.78 8.37
C ASP A 66 -14.68 10.42 7.69
N LEU A 67 -13.44 9.91 7.74
CA LEU A 67 -13.04 8.61 7.21
C LEU A 67 -12.86 7.59 8.33
N THR A 68 -13.67 6.54 8.32
CA THR A 68 -13.47 5.38 9.20
C THR A 68 -13.37 4.10 8.41
N VAL A 69 -12.66 3.12 8.98
CA VAL A 69 -12.55 1.76 8.44
C VAL A 69 -12.79 0.78 9.58
N ASP A 70 -13.74 -0.14 9.40
CA ASP A 70 -14.09 -1.10 10.45
C ASP A 70 -13.07 -2.23 10.55
N MET A 71 -12.72 -2.79 9.39
CA MET A 71 -11.91 -4.00 9.32
C MET A 71 -11.13 -4.04 8.01
N PHE A 72 -9.90 -4.53 8.11
CA PHE A 72 -9.09 -4.93 6.98
C PHE A 72 -9.10 -6.45 6.86
N ASP A 73 -9.34 -6.95 5.66
CA ASP A 73 -8.96 -8.29 5.24
C ASP A 73 -7.54 -8.20 4.67
N VAL A 74 -6.58 -8.83 5.34
CA VAL A 74 -5.17 -8.81 4.94
C VAL A 74 -4.76 -10.19 4.51
N THR A 75 -4.40 -10.35 3.25
CA THR A 75 -3.91 -11.61 2.67
C THR A 75 -2.41 -11.51 2.41
N PHE A 76 -1.64 -12.48 2.90
CA PHE A 76 -0.19 -12.52 2.79
C PHE A 76 0.30 -13.98 2.78
N PRO A 77 1.49 -14.25 2.22
CA PRO A 77 2.11 -15.57 2.27
C PRO A 77 2.51 -15.95 3.71
N ASP A 78 2.19 -17.16 4.13
CA ASP A 78 2.70 -17.73 5.38
C ASP A 78 4.17 -18.19 5.23
N THR A 79 4.74 -18.78 6.28
CA THR A 79 6.13 -19.26 6.26
C THR A 79 6.39 -20.40 5.26
N MET A 80 5.32 -21.02 4.73
CA MET A 80 5.38 -22.06 3.70
C MET A 80 5.02 -21.51 2.31
N GLY A 81 4.84 -20.19 2.17
CA GLY A 81 4.44 -19.54 0.93
C GLY A 81 2.95 -19.70 0.58
N LYS A 82 2.13 -20.25 1.47
CA LYS A 82 0.68 -20.40 1.23
C LYS A 82 -0.06 -19.12 1.60
N PRO A 83 -1.07 -18.71 0.82
CA PRO A 83 -1.85 -17.52 1.16
C PRO A 83 -2.61 -17.72 2.46
N ARG A 84 -2.45 -16.78 3.39
CA ARG A 84 -3.18 -16.69 4.64
C ARG A 84 -3.89 -15.35 4.71
N THR A 85 -5.15 -15.36 5.13
CA THR A 85 -5.92 -14.14 5.38
C THR A 85 -6.18 -13.96 6.87
N ILE A 86 -5.98 -12.73 7.36
CA ILE A 86 -6.38 -12.31 8.70
C ILE A 86 -7.34 -11.13 8.60
N LYS A 87 -8.20 -10.99 9.61
CA LYS A 87 -9.00 -9.79 9.81
C LYS A 87 -8.40 -8.95 10.92
N ARG A 88 -8.23 -7.65 10.69
CA ARG A 88 -7.66 -6.74 11.70
C ARG A 88 -8.38 -5.40 11.68
N LYS A 89 -8.77 -4.94 12.86
CA LYS A 89 -9.32 -3.60 13.07
C LYS A 89 -8.18 -2.59 13.12
N PRO A 90 -8.26 -1.45 12.40
CA PRO A 90 -7.27 -0.39 12.53
C PRO A 90 -7.45 0.34 13.87
N GLU A 91 -6.36 0.92 14.34
CA GLU A 91 -6.33 1.78 15.51
C GLU A 91 -6.25 3.23 15.05
N LEU A 92 -7.02 4.11 15.70
CA LEU A 92 -6.82 5.56 15.56
C LEU A 92 -5.65 5.94 16.46
N TYR A 93 -4.57 6.44 15.86
CA TYR A 93 -3.33 6.76 16.56
C TYR A 93 -3.05 8.26 16.51
N GLU A 94 -2.84 8.86 17.68
CA GLU A 94 -2.46 10.25 17.83
C GLU A 94 -0.95 10.41 17.66
N LYS A 95 -0.54 11.26 16.72
CA LYS A 95 0.88 11.56 16.47
C LYS A 95 1.40 12.43 17.62
N LYS A 96 2.69 12.28 17.95
CA LYS A 96 3.35 13.12 18.98
C LYS A 96 3.29 14.62 18.68
N GLU A 97 3.33 14.99 17.40
CA GLU A 97 3.30 16.37 16.92
C GLU A 97 1.87 16.91 16.73
N GLY A 98 0.84 16.14 17.13
CA GLY A 98 -0.57 16.45 16.88
C GLY A 98 -1.10 15.83 15.58
N GLY A 99 -2.43 15.68 15.54
CA GLY A 99 -3.15 15.01 14.44
C GLY A 99 -3.27 13.49 14.63
N GLN A 100 -4.11 12.86 13.82
CA GLN A 100 -4.47 11.45 13.93
C GLN A 100 -4.24 10.69 12.62
N VAL A 101 -3.98 9.39 12.73
CA VAL A 101 -3.92 8.47 11.59
C VAL A 101 -4.66 7.18 11.92
N LEU A 102 -5.16 6.50 10.90
CA LEU A 102 -5.55 5.10 11.03
C LEU A 102 -4.30 4.26 10.83
N ARG A 103 -3.92 3.46 11.82
CA ARG A 103 -2.79 2.53 11.73
C ARG A 103 -3.26 1.09 11.82
N LEU A 104 -2.58 0.21 11.12
CA LEU A 104 -2.76 -1.22 11.18
C LEU A 104 -1.41 -1.88 11.41
N TRP A 105 -1.21 -2.40 12.62
CA TRP A 105 0.02 -3.11 12.98
C TRP A 105 -0.12 -4.61 12.77
N MET A 106 0.81 -5.20 12.00
CA MET A 106 0.78 -6.62 11.64
C MET A 106 2.16 -7.28 11.89
N PRO A 107 2.43 -7.69 13.14
CA PRO A 107 3.67 -8.36 13.50
C PRO A 107 3.81 -9.76 12.89
N GLU A 108 2.71 -10.37 12.44
CA GLU A 108 2.68 -11.75 11.95
C GLU A 108 3.16 -11.88 10.49
N ILE A 109 3.27 -10.76 9.78
CA ILE A 109 3.67 -10.74 8.37
C ILE A 109 5.19 -10.82 8.28
N ASN A 110 5.69 -11.91 7.70
CA ASN A 110 7.08 -12.04 7.31
C ASN A 110 7.25 -11.49 5.89
N ILE A 111 8.17 -10.55 5.72
CA ILE A 111 8.57 -10.04 4.42
C ILE A 111 9.56 -11.05 3.82
N PRO A 112 9.24 -11.69 2.69
CA PRO A 112 10.17 -12.62 2.02
C PRO A 112 11.33 -11.85 1.37
N ALA A 113 12.45 -12.53 1.10
CA ALA A 113 13.49 -11.95 0.27
C ALA A 113 12.99 -11.83 -1.18
N CYS A 114 13.38 -10.76 -1.86
CA CYS A 114 13.24 -10.63 -3.30
C CYS A 114 14.62 -10.88 -3.93
N ASP A 115 14.80 -12.07 -4.51
CA ASP A 115 16.06 -12.46 -5.17
C ASP A 115 16.14 -11.99 -6.63
N ASP A 116 15.08 -11.36 -7.15
CA ASP A 116 14.91 -11.08 -8.58
C ASP A 116 15.14 -9.59 -8.89
N PRO A 117 16.27 -9.21 -9.51
CA PRO A 117 16.60 -7.82 -9.77
C PRO A 117 15.77 -7.17 -10.89
N ASP A 118 14.94 -7.94 -11.62
CA ASP A 118 14.34 -7.50 -12.89
C ASP A 118 12.89 -8.01 -13.16
N SER A 119 12.02 -8.04 -12.16
CA SER A 119 10.59 -8.43 -12.39
C SER A 119 9.76 -7.41 -13.19
N LEU A 120 10.37 -6.37 -13.77
CA LEU A 120 9.70 -5.39 -14.63
C LEU A 120 9.38 -5.89 -16.05
N THR A 121 9.72 -7.13 -16.43
CA THR A 121 9.54 -7.63 -17.81
C THR A 121 8.64 -8.84 -18.00
N GLY A 122 7.99 -9.38 -16.97
CA GLY A 122 7.23 -10.63 -17.12
C GLY A 122 5.81 -10.56 -16.60
N VAL A 123 4.82 -10.37 -17.49
CA VAL A 123 3.52 -11.01 -17.24
C VAL A 123 3.83 -12.49 -16.97
N PRO A 124 3.47 -13.07 -15.81
CA PRO A 124 3.77 -14.45 -15.53
C PRO A 124 3.19 -15.32 -16.64
N ARG A 125 4.08 -15.99 -17.39
CA ARG A 125 3.70 -16.77 -18.59
C ARG A 125 3.39 -18.23 -18.27
N THR A 126 3.62 -18.64 -17.04
CA THR A 126 3.32 -19.98 -16.52
C THR A 126 2.57 -19.86 -15.20
N GLU A 127 1.83 -20.90 -14.86
CA GLU A 127 1.10 -21.00 -13.60
C GLU A 127 2.04 -20.96 -12.38
N GLU A 128 3.19 -21.61 -12.46
CA GLU A 128 4.22 -21.57 -11.41
C GLU A 128 4.76 -20.15 -11.18
N MET A 129 5.02 -19.38 -12.24
CA MET A 129 5.47 -17.99 -12.11
C MET A 129 4.37 -17.10 -11.53
N LEU A 130 3.10 -17.35 -11.88
CA LEU A 130 1.95 -16.64 -11.31
C LEU A 130 1.81 -16.95 -9.82
N MET A 131 1.90 -18.23 -9.44
CA MET A 131 1.87 -18.64 -8.04
C MET A 131 3.05 -18.04 -7.25
N ASN A 132 4.25 -18.02 -7.83
CA ASN A 132 5.42 -17.40 -7.20
C ASN A 132 5.26 -15.88 -7.04
N ALA A 133 4.69 -15.19 -8.04
CA ALA A 133 4.38 -13.76 -7.92
C ALA A 133 3.37 -13.48 -6.80
N THR A 134 2.34 -14.33 -6.64
CA THR A 134 1.40 -14.21 -5.51
C THR A 134 2.02 -14.55 -4.17
N ALA A 135 3.05 -15.41 -4.14
CA ALA A 135 3.77 -15.80 -2.91
C ALA A 135 4.64 -14.67 -2.32
N HIS A 136 4.79 -13.55 -3.03
CA HIS A 136 5.49 -12.35 -2.53
C HIS A 136 4.56 -11.16 -2.28
N GLN A 137 3.27 -11.31 -2.58
CA GLN A 137 2.31 -10.22 -2.52
C GLN A 137 1.54 -10.21 -1.19
N MET A 138 1.44 -9.01 -0.62
CA MET A 138 0.57 -8.69 0.50
C MET A 138 -0.56 -7.81 -0.02
N VAL A 139 -1.80 -8.21 0.26
CA VAL A 139 -3.00 -7.52 -0.21
C VAL A 139 -3.80 -7.04 1.00
N PHE A 140 -4.10 -5.75 1.03
CA PHE A 140 -4.90 -5.10 2.07
C PHE A 140 -6.21 -4.68 1.43
N ARG A 141 -7.31 -5.29 1.85
CA ARG A 141 -8.65 -4.97 1.39
C ARG A 141 -9.48 -4.43 2.54
N PHE A 142 -10.20 -3.34 2.30
CA PHE A 142 -11.08 -2.74 3.28
C PHE A 142 -12.19 -1.96 2.60
N THR A 143 -13.24 -1.65 3.35
CA THR A 143 -14.33 -0.78 2.89
C THR A 143 -14.31 0.50 3.72
N PRO A 144 -14.07 1.68 3.11
CA PRO A 144 -14.14 2.94 3.81
C PRO A 144 -15.60 3.31 4.10
N ARG A 145 -15.83 3.96 5.24
CA ARG A 145 -17.04 4.75 5.49
C ARG A 145 -16.63 6.21 5.48
N TYR A 146 -17.25 7.00 4.60
CA TYR A 146 -16.87 8.38 4.38
C TYR A 146 -18.08 9.29 4.15
N SER A 147 -18.13 10.41 4.88
CA SER A 147 -19.24 11.38 4.82
C SER A 147 -18.81 12.82 4.49
N GLY A 148 -17.58 13.02 4.03
CA GLY A 148 -17.04 14.35 3.71
C GLY A 148 -17.11 14.71 2.22
N LYS A 149 -16.61 15.90 1.87
CA LYS A 149 -16.41 16.34 0.48
C LYS A 149 -15.18 15.68 -0.13
N ASP A 150 -15.16 15.47 -1.44
CA ASP A 150 -13.99 14.96 -2.17
C ASP A 150 -12.65 15.47 -1.61
N SER A 151 -11.82 14.53 -1.16
CA SER A 151 -10.57 14.78 -0.46
C SER A 151 -9.49 13.81 -0.95
N GLU A 152 -8.29 13.90 -0.39
CA GLU A 152 -7.19 12.99 -0.66
C GLU A 152 -6.65 12.44 0.66
N VAL A 153 -6.32 11.15 0.64
CA VAL A 153 -5.65 10.48 1.75
C VAL A 153 -4.38 9.82 1.26
N MET A 154 -3.38 9.84 2.12
CA MET A 154 -2.14 9.12 1.92
C MET A 154 -2.27 7.74 2.56
N ILE A 155 -2.00 6.69 1.78
CA ILE A 155 -1.81 5.33 2.26
C ILE A 155 -0.31 5.04 2.21
N ASN A 156 0.28 4.74 3.36
CA ASN A 156 1.67 4.36 3.48
C ASN A 156 1.80 2.96 4.09
N ILE A 157 2.54 2.07 3.44
CA ILE A 157 2.82 0.72 3.90
C ILE A 157 4.33 0.54 4.01
N TYR A 158 4.82 0.13 5.16
CA TYR A 158 6.26 0.03 5.40
C TYR A 158 6.67 -1.15 6.28
N PRO A 159 7.87 -1.72 6.08
CA PRO A 159 8.50 -2.63 7.03
C PRO A 159 8.72 -1.93 8.36
N HIS A 160 8.31 -2.54 9.47
CA HIS A 160 8.47 -1.91 10.78
C HIS A 160 9.93 -1.58 11.12
N VAL A 161 10.86 -2.40 10.62
CA VAL A 161 12.30 -2.23 10.80
C VAL A 161 12.88 -1.05 10.02
N ASN A 162 12.20 -0.60 8.96
CA ASN A 162 12.71 0.41 8.04
C ASN A 162 11.58 1.33 7.52
N PRO A 163 11.02 2.19 8.38
CA PRO A 163 9.86 3.02 8.05
C PRO A 163 10.15 4.16 7.06
N LEU A 164 11.41 4.57 6.92
CA LEU A 164 11.80 5.70 6.09
C LEU A 164 12.00 5.26 4.64
N ASP A 165 12.99 4.40 4.41
CA ASP A 165 13.42 4.05 3.06
C ASP A 165 12.76 2.78 2.54
N GLY A 166 12.19 1.94 3.40
CA GLY A 166 11.50 0.71 3.00
C GLY A 166 10.04 0.89 2.60
N SER A 167 9.54 2.14 2.62
CA SER A 167 8.11 2.47 2.55
C SER A 167 7.56 2.55 1.11
N CYS A 168 6.27 2.24 1.00
CA CYS A 168 5.45 2.39 -0.20
C CYS A 168 4.30 3.35 0.10
N THR A 169 4.35 4.55 -0.49
CA THR A 169 3.39 5.62 -0.23
C THR A 169 2.59 5.95 -1.48
N GLU A 170 1.27 6.05 -1.33
CA GLU A 170 0.32 6.37 -2.40
C GLU A 170 -0.69 7.40 -1.94
N TRP A 171 -0.97 8.38 -2.80
CA TRP A 171 -2.05 9.35 -2.62
C TRP A 171 -3.28 8.87 -3.38
N VAL A 172 -4.41 8.78 -2.69
CA VAL A 172 -5.63 8.24 -3.26
C VAL A 172 -6.75 9.25 -3.06
N THR A 173 -7.54 9.47 -4.11
CA THR A 173 -8.75 10.30 -4.02
C THR A 173 -9.79 9.58 -3.17
N LEU A 174 -10.47 10.31 -2.30
CA LEU A 174 -11.54 9.83 -1.43
C LEU A 174 -12.82 10.60 -1.76
N THR A 175 -13.92 9.89 -1.98
CA THR A 175 -15.21 10.51 -2.32
C THR A 175 -16.39 9.77 -1.65
N SER A 176 -17.43 10.53 -1.32
CA SER A 176 -18.72 9.98 -0.87
C SER A 176 -19.67 9.71 -2.04
N ASP A 177 -19.30 10.11 -3.26
CA ASP A 177 -20.09 9.92 -4.48
C ASP A 177 -19.99 8.47 -4.97
N LYS A 178 -21.11 7.74 -4.87
CA LYS A 178 -21.19 6.32 -5.27
C LYS A 178 -21.31 6.15 -6.79
N ASP A 179 -21.73 7.19 -7.49
CA ASP A 179 -21.90 7.21 -8.95
C ASP A 179 -20.73 7.94 -9.64
N PHE A 180 -19.62 8.11 -8.93
CA PHE A 180 -18.43 8.84 -9.37
C PHE A 180 -17.95 8.44 -10.77
N PHE A 181 -18.02 7.15 -11.10
CA PHE A 181 -17.62 6.64 -12.42
C PHE A 181 -18.53 7.12 -13.55
N GLU A 182 -19.84 7.20 -13.31
CA GLU A 182 -20.84 7.59 -14.32
C GLU A 182 -20.76 9.09 -14.65
N HIS A 183 -20.35 9.91 -13.68
CA HIS A 183 -20.19 11.36 -13.84
C HIS A 183 -18.87 11.78 -14.52
N GLY A 184 -18.19 10.84 -15.20
CA GLY A 184 -16.92 11.10 -15.87
C GLY A 184 -15.73 11.15 -14.92
N GLY A 185 -15.80 10.48 -13.76
CA GLY A 185 -14.75 10.45 -12.75
C GLY A 185 -13.35 10.08 -13.28
N LEU A 186 -13.27 9.23 -14.31
CA LEU A 186 -12.02 8.90 -15.00
C LEU A 186 -11.34 10.13 -15.63
N ALA A 187 -12.12 11.05 -16.21
CA ALA A 187 -11.59 12.28 -16.81
C ALA A 187 -11.07 13.27 -15.75
N LYS A 188 -11.68 13.28 -14.54
CA LYS A 188 -11.20 14.08 -13.40
C LYS A 188 -9.86 13.55 -12.87
N ILE A 189 -9.70 12.23 -12.75
CA ILE A 189 -8.45 11.58 -12.33
C ILE A 189 -7.32 11.89 -13.33
N MET A 190 -7.60 11.78 -14.63
CA MET A 190 -6.59 11.99 -15.67
C MET A 190 -6.06 13.43 -15.74
N ARG A 191 -6.84 14.43 -15.30
CA ARG A 191 -6.44 15.85 -15.33
C ARG A 191 -5.53 16.28 -14.18
N LYS A 192 -5.44 15.51 -13.08
CA LYS A 192 -4.61 15.83 -11.90
C LYS A 192 -3.12 15.47 -12.05
N LYS A 193 -2.70 14.78 -13.12
CA LYS A 193 -1.27 14.58 -13.44
C LYS A 193 -0.74 15.75 -14.28
N LYS A 194 -0.24 16.80 -13.63
CA LYS A 194 0.67 17.79 -14.23
C LYS A 194 1.76 18.18 -13.26
#